data_AF-A0A6A5ZBN4-F1
#
_entry.id   AF-A0A6A5ZBN4-F1
#
_cell.length_a   1.000
_cell.length_b   1.000
_cell.length_c   1.000
_cell.angle_alpha   90.00
_cell.angle_beta   90.00
_cell.angle_gamma   90.00
#
_symmetry.space_group_name_H-M   'P 1'
#
loop_
_entity.id
_entity.type
_entity.pdbx_description
1 polymer ?
#
loop_
_entity_poly.entity_id
_entity_poly.type
_entity_poly.pdbx_seq_one_letter_code
_entity_poly.pdbx_strand_id
1 'polypeptide(L)'
;MYGGQSWVRNGTQIPFQVCNHYLRIADFTKARDLSDSSILSAKDIPGNITIYQQGAFWVDEKNVYVVGESANDEPWLSRHGTTYTAGTVFPYSLESEEWDSEPAVQPNSGSEVTDSFCCGAFEYNAAYGRAYFLSGINGAGARRLYPDTVPGYVSPAGGAIFGNGNLFTFDTANFRWTNVATDTQLTTTGTEGGQFVYLPGIEAEKGGVAVIFGGQRRDTQDMESMRKVLVYNSATSTFYGQGTTSDGDFPKGRMQFCAVAASAPDNSSHNIFMYAGESPDATPTAYSDMRILSVPSFRWLKLDVDSPAKKALGCTLVGGKYMFTYGGVSAGWER
;
A
#
# COMPACT_ATOMS: atom_id res chain seq x y z
N MET A 1 0.56 -6.80 10.23
CA MET A 1 1.31 -5.55 10.04
C MET A 1 2.79 -5.88 10.08
N TYR A 2 3.52 -5.49 9.04
CA TYR A 2 4.91 -5.87 8.84
C TYR A 2 5.76 -4.62 8.61
N GLY A 3 6.97 -4.61 9.17
CA GLY A 3 7.90 -3.49 8.98
C GLY A 3 7.31 -2.14 9.41
N GLY A 4 7.69 -1.10 8.67
CA GLY A 4 7.34 0.28 8.98
C GLY A 4 8.26 0.92 10.02
N GLN A 5 8.04 2.21 10.26
CA GLN A 5 8.92 3.03 11.06
C GLN A 5 8.14 3.75 12.15
N SER A 6 8.75 3.83 13.33
CA SER A 6 8.30 4.63 14.46
C SER A 6 9.29 5.75 14.70
N TRP A 7 8.80 6.89 15.17
CA TRP A 7 9.64 8.03 15.51
C TRP A 7 9.65 8.21 17.02
N VAL A 8 10.83 8.08 17.63
CA VAL A 8 11.03 8.15 19.07
C VAL A 8 11.68 9.48 19.43
N ARG A 9 11.12 10.15 20.45
CA ARG A 9 11.73 11.34 21.06
C ARG A 9 12.58 10.89 22.24
N ASN A 10 13.89 11.15 22.21
CA ASN A 10 14.82 10.90 23.33
C ASN A 10 15.17 12.17 24.13
N GLY A 11 14.36 13.23 24.04
CA GLY A 11 14.64 14.50 24.70
C GLY A 11 15.54 15.46 23.90
N THR A 12 16.01 15.07 22.69
CA THR A 12 16.56 16.01 21.70
C THR A 12 15.44 16.61 20.83
N GLN A 13 15.72 17.72 20.13
CA GLN A 13 14.71 18.42 19.32
C GLN A 13 14.25 17.63 18.08
N ILE A 14 15.05 16.66 17.60
CA ILE A 14 14.76 15.89 16.38
C ILE A 14 14.43 14.44 16.78
N PRO A 15 13.20 13.96 16.52
CA PRO A 15 12.87 12.55 16.69
C PRO A 15 13.80 11.66 15.85
N PHE A 16 14.20 10.50 16.37
CA PHE A 16 14.96 9.52 15.59
C PHE A 16 14.06 8.34 15.20
N GLN A 17 14.34 7.80 14.03
CA GLN A 17 13.59 6.74 13.37
C GLN A 17 14.01 5.38 13.95
N VAL A 18 13.04 4.50 14.18
CA VAL A 18 13.23 3.13 14.63
C VAL A 18 12.38 2.22 13.74
N CYS A 19 12.99 1.18 13.20
CA CYS A 19 12.35 0.15 12.40
C CYS A 19 11.61 -0.83 13.32
N ASN A 20 10.44 -1.25 12.89
CA ASN A 20 9.72 -2.32 13.54
C ASN A 20 10.29 -3.68 13.08
N HIS A 21 11.01 -4.35 13.98
CA HIS A 21 11.59 -5.69 13.79
C HIS A 21 10.60 -6.83 14.13
N TYR A 22 9.29 -6.54 14.16
CA TYR A 22 8.25 -7.50 14.52
C TYR A 22 7.12 -7.54 13.49
N LEU A 23 6.63 -8.74 13.22
CA LEU A 23 5.30 -8.95 12.65
C LEU A 23 4.27 -8.79 13.76
N ARG A 24 3.41 -7.78 13.63
CA ARG A 24 2.33 -7.50 14.58
C ARG A 24 1.02 -8.06 14.01
N ILE A 25 0.33 -8.88 14.81
CA ILE A 25 -0.91 -9.56 14.42
C ILE A 25 -2.02 -9.18 15.40
N ALA A 26 -3.17 -8.78 14.86
CA ALA A 26 -4.42 -8.58 15.59
C ALA A 26 -5.43 -9.60 15.06
N ASP A 27 -5.85 -10.55 15.89
CA ASP A 27 -6.82 -11.56 15.50
C ASP A 27 -8.24 -11.08 15.80
N PHE A 28 -9.04 -10.83 14.77
CA PHE A 28 -10.45 -10.41 14.86
C PHE A 28 -11.44 -11.56 14.59
N THR A 29 -11.01 -12.83 14.58
CA THR A 29 -11.91 -13.99 14.45
C THR A 29 -12.82 -14.20 15.66
N LYS A 30 -12.52 -13.51 16.77
CA LYS A 30 -13.31 -13.49 18.00
C LYS A 30 -13.54 -12.03 18.42
N ALA A 31 -14.55 -11.81 19.26
CA ALA A 31 -14.80 -10.50 19.84
C ALA A 31 -13.53 -9.97 20.58
N ARG A 32 -13.25 -8.68 20.40
CA ARG A 32 -12.10 -7.99 20.99
C ARG A 32 -12.53 -6.69 21.64
N ASP A 33 -11.86 -6.37 22.74
CA ASP A 33 -11.90 -5.04 23.33
C ASP A 33 -10.83 -4.18 22.66
N LEU A 34 -11.23 -3.12 21.95
CA LEU A 34 -10.29 -2.23 21.26
C LEU A 34 -9.49 -1.35 22.23
N SER A 35 -9.87 -1.31 23.51
CA SER A 35 -9.09 -0.65 24.56
C SER A 35 -7.99 -1.54 25.15
N ASP A 36 -7.96 -2.84 24.81
CA ASP A 36 -6.95 -3.78 25.27
C ASP A 36 -5.61 -3.51 24.58
N SER A 37 -4.62 -3.03 25.35
CA SER A 37 -3.27 -2.80 24.86
C SER A 37 -2.52 -4.06 24.41
N SER A 38 -3.02 -5.25 24.78
CA SER A 38 -2.47 -6.55 24.39
C SER A 38 -3.08 -7.14 23.12
N ILE A 39 -3.97 -6.40 22.45
CA ILE A 39 -4.64 -6.83 21.20
C ILE A 39 -3.66 -7.20 20.07
N LEU A 40 -2.41 -6.73 20.15
CA LEU A 40 -1.35 -7.03 19.20
C LEU A 40 -0.37 -8.06 19.76
N SER A 41 -0.35 -9.25 19.17
CA SER A 41 0.77 -10.17 19.36
C SER A 41 1.95 -9.75 18.48
N ALA A 42 3.18 -9.92 18.98
CA ALA A 42 4.40 -9.67 18.23
C ALA A 42 5.11 -11.00 17.95
N LYS A 43 5.55 -11.16 16.70
CA LYS A 43 6.38 -12.27 16.24
C LYS A 43 7.67 -11.68 15.69
N ASP A 44 8.81 -12.27 16.04
CA ASP A 44 10.11 -11.79 15.58
C ASP A 44 10.20 -11.88 14.05
N ILE A 45 10.88 -10.90 13.44
CA ILE A 45 11.32 -10.97 12.05
C ILE A 45 12.81 -11.36 12.08
N PRO A 46 13.17 -12.59 11.67
CA PRO A 46 14.56 -13.01 11.62
C PRO A 46 15.41 -12.13 10.69
N GLY A 47 16.69 -11.97 10.99
CA GLY A 47 17.58 -11.06 10.24
C GLY A 47 17.83 -11.42 8.77
N ASN A 48 17.44 -12.61 8.33
CA ASN A 48 17.45 -13.03 6.91
C ASN A 48 16.17 -12.61 6.16
N ILE A 49 15.17 -12.06 6.84
CA ILE A 49 13.95 -11.53 6.24
C ILE A 49 14.09 -10.02 6.08
N THR A 50 13.93 -9.53 4.86
CA THR A 50 14.18 -8.11 4.55
C THR A 50 13.05 -7.22 5.04
N ILE A 51 13.35 -6.26 5.91
CA ILE A 51 12.35 -5.29 6.37
C ILE A 51 12.23 -4.13 5.38
N TYR A 52 11.00 -3.90 4.91
CA TYR A 52 10.68 -2.86 3.94
C TYR A 52 10.01 -1.64 4.60
N GLN A 53 10.23 -0.44 4.05
CA GLN A 53 9.52 0.79 4.46
C GLN A 53 8.13 0.87 3.84
N GLN A 54 8.06 0.54 2.56
CA GLN A 54 6.87 0.37 1.76
C GLN A 54 7.03 -1.00 1.09
N GLY A 55 5.94 -1.70 0.81
CA GLY A 55 5.96 -3.14 0.55
C GLY A 55 4.60 -3.61 0.07
N ALA A 56 4.58 -4.60 -0.82
CA ALA A 56 3.37 -5.37 -1.07
C ALA A 56 3.23 -6.41 0.05
N PHE A 57 2.09 -6.37 0.74
CA PHE A 57 1.81 -7.18 1.92
C PHE A 57 0.38 -7.72 1.83
N TRP A 58 0.21 -9.04 1.81
CA TRP A 58 -1.11 -9.65 1.84
C TRP A 58 -1.13 -10.91 2.70
N VAL A 59 -2.33 -11.39 2.97
CA VAL A 59 -2.59 -12.56 3.81
C VAL A 59 -3.61 -13.42 3.11
N ASP A 60 -3.34 -14.72 2.99
CA ASP A 60 -4.32 -15.73 2.62
C ASP A 60 -4.69 -16.60 3.84
N GLU A 61 -5.37 -17.73 3.63
CA GLU A 61 -5.80 -18.61 4.72
C GLU A 61 -4.64 -19.24 5.51
N LYS A 62 -3.45 -19.33 4.91
CA LYS A 62 -2.31 -20.09 5.46
C LYS A 62 -1.11 -19.24 5.76
N ASN A 63 -0.88 -18.18 4.99
CA ASN A 63 0.35 -17.43 5.01
C ASN A 63 0.10 -15.92 4.94
N VAL A 64 1.00 -15.20 5.59
CA VAL A 64 1.26 -13.80 5.27
C VAL A 64 2.37 -13.76 4.24
N TYR A 65 2.23 -12.94 3.21
CA TYR A 65 3.25 -12.74 2.19
C TYR A 65 3.77 -11.32 2.23
N VAL A 66 5.09 -11.21 2.18
CA VAL A 66 5.78 -9.94 2.05
C VAL A 66 6.66 -9.99 0.82
N VAL A 67 6.51 -9.01 -0.06
CA VAL A 67 7.43 -8.83 -1.18
C VAL A 67 7.87 -7.38 -1.28
N GLY A 68 9.13 -7.26 -1.64
CA GLY A 68 9.92 -6.08 -1.40
C GLY A 68 9.81 -5.00 -2.44
N GLU A 69 9.61 -3.80 -1.91
CA GLU A 69 9.60 -2.55 -2.62
C GLU A 69 10.83 -1.70 -2.23
N SER A 70 10.70 -0.74 -1.28
CA SER A 70 11.80 0.08 -0.75
C SER A 70 12.33 -0.49 0.57
N ALA A 71 13.56 -1.00 0.60
CA ALA A 71 14.19 -1.47 1.83
C ALA A 71 14.38 -0.34 2.87
N ASN A 72 14.29 -0.71 4.15
CA ASN A 72 14.41 0.22 5.27
C ASN A 72 15.82 0.83 5.39
N ASP A 73 15.87 2.12 5.73
CA ASP A 73 17.05 2.99 5.80
C ASP A 73 17.69 3.04 7.19
N GLU A 74 17.39 2.08 8.07
CA GLU A 74 18.02 2.06 9.38
C GLU A 74 19.55 2.10 9.27
N PRO A 75 20.22 2.83 10.17
CA PRO A 75 21.62 3.29 10.02
C PRO A 75 22.71 2.19 10.08
N TRP A 76 22.38 0.93 9.82
CA TRP A 76 23.27 -0.21 9.99
C TRP A 76 23.52 -1.03 8.71
N LEU A 77 23.00 -0.62 7.56
CA LEU A 77 23.49 -1.17 6.29
C LEU A 77 24.89 -0.60 6.03
N SER A 78 25.88 -1.44 6.32
CA SER A 78 27.30 -1.21 6.07
C SER A 78 27.57 -0.61 4.68
N ARG A 79 28.76 -0.01 4.49
CA ARG A 79 29.26 0.52 3.20
C ARG A 79 29.15 -0.43 1.99
N HIS A 80 28.77 -1.69 2.22
CA HIS A 80 28.65 -2.78 1.24
C HIS A 80 27.23 -3.38 1.17
N GLY A 81 26.19 -2.59 1.48
CA GLY A 81 24.78 -3.01 1.61
C GLY A 81 24.31 -4.14 0.69
N THR A 82 23.51 -5.05 1.26
CA THR A 82 22.84 -6.12 0.53
C THR A 82 21.79 -5.55 -0.43
N THR A 83 21.94 -5.87 -1.71
CA THR A 83 20.94 -5.62 -2.76
C THR A 83 19.78 -6.58 -2.59
N TYR A 84 18.56 -6.08 -2.36
CA TYR A 84 17.35 -6.89 -2.35
C TYR A 84 16.54 -6.60 -3.61
N THR A 85 16.10 -7.66 -4.28
CA THR A 85 15.31 -7.63 -5.52
C THR A 85 13.88 -8.06 -5.22
N ALA A 86 12.92 -7.67 -6.06
CA ALA A 86 11.55 -8.19 -6.01
C ALA A 86 11.43 -9.67 -6.42
N GLY A 87 12.57 -10.32 -6.73
CA GLY A 87 12.65 -11.73 -7.09
C GLY A 87 12.46 -12.70 -5.92
N THR A 88 12.41 -12.22 -4.68
CA THR A 88 12.20 -13.04 -3.49
C THR A 88 10.96 -12.59 -2.74
N VAL A 89 10.11 -13.56 -2.40
CA VAL A 89 8.91 -13.36 -1.58
C VAL A 89 9.17 -14.05 -0.24
N PHE A 90 8.80 -13.38 0.85
CA PHE A 90 8.94 -13.88 2.21
C PHE A 90 7.57 -14.28 2.76
N PRO A 91 7.18 -15.56 2.66
CA PRO A 91 6.00 -16.05 3.35
C PRO A 91 6.26 -16.24 4.85
N TYR A 92 5.23 -16.01 5.64
CA TYR A 92 5.16 -16.36 7.05
C TYR A 92 3.95 -17.27 7.27
N SER A 93 4.22 -18.50 7.70
CA SER A 93 3.20 -19.51 7.95
C SER A 93 2.42 -19.18 9.21
N LEU A 94 1.08 -19.12 9.10
CA LEU A 94 0.18 -18.92 10.23
C LEU A 94 0.05 -20.17 11.11
N GLU A 95 0.37 -21.36 10.57
CA GLU A 95 0.28 -22.64 11.30
C GLU A 95 1.56 -22.91 12.11
N SER A 96 2.72 -22.84 11.47
CA SER A 96 4.00 -23.09 12.13
C SER A 96 4.57 -21.85 12.82
N GLU A 97 4.04 -20.67 12.52
CA GLU A 97 4.55 -19.37 13.01
C GLU A 97 5.99 -19.08 12.58
N GLU A 98 6.41 -19.62 11.43
CA GLU A 98 7.77 -19.51 10.90
C GLU A 98 7.81 -18.73 9.59
N TRP A 99 8.93 -18.02 9.40
CA TRP A 99 9.26 -17.33 8.15
C TRP A 99 10.00 -18.25 7.18
N ASP A 100 9.74 -18.09 5.90
CA ASP A 100 10.52 -18.66 4.81
C ASP A 100 10.91 -17.57 3.78
N SER A 101 11.68 -17.95 2.78
CA SER A 101 12.15 -17.10 1.69
C SER A 101 12.19 -17.91 0.39
N GLU A 102 11.25 -17.62 -0.51
CA GLU A 102 11.11 -18.35 -1.76
C GLU A 102 11.34 -17.43 -2.97
N PRO A 103 12.05 -17.90 -4.02
CA PRO A 103 12.17 -17.16 -5.26
C PRO A 103 10.84 -17.17 -6.02
N ALA A 104 10.36 -15.99 -6.43
CA ALA A 104 9.18 -15.89 -7.28
C ALA A 104 9.48 -16.38 -8.71
N VAL A 105 8.54 -17.17 -9.25
CA VAL A 105 8.60 -17.61 -10.64
C VAL A 105 8.36 -16.41 -11.55
N GLN A 106 9.28 -16.18 -12.49
CA GLN A 106 9.21 -15.05 -13.39
C GLN A 106 8.12 -15.23 -14.47
N PRO A 107 7.66 -14.13 -15.11
CA PRO A 107 6.71 -14.19 -16.22
C PRO A 107 7.24 -15.08 -17.37
N ASN A 108 6.35 -15.83 -18.03
CA ASN A 108 6.71 -16.62 -19.22
C ASN A 108 6.88 -15.74 -20.49
N SER A 109 6.44 -14.49 -20.43
CA SER A 109 6.53 -13.49 -21.49
C SER A 109 6.52 -12.09 -20.89
N GLY A 110 7.07 -11.11 -21.63
CA GLY A 110 7.25 -9.75 -21.13
C GLY A 110 8.53 -9.59 -20.30
N SER A 111 8.67 -8.44 -19.64
CA SER A 111 9.81 -8.14 -18.79
C SER A 111 9.72 -8.88 -17.46
N GLU A 112 10.85 -9.39 -16.99
CA GLU A 112 10.97 -9.95 -15.65
C GLU A 112 10.61 -8.92 -14.57
N VAL A 113 10.15 -9.40 -13.41
CA VAL A 113 9.88 -8.60 -12.22
C VAL A 113 11.04 -8.81 -11.25
N THR A 114 12.20 -8.31 -11.66
CA THR A 114 13.46 -8.43 -10.90
C THR A 114 13.90 -7.10 -10.29
N ASP A 115 13.45 -5.98 -10.84
CA ASP A 115 13.61 -4.66 -10.24
C ASP A 115 12.75 -4.53 -8.97
N SER A 116 13.23 -3.75 -8.01
CA SER A 116 12.38 -3.23 -6.95
C SER A 116 11.26 -2.39 -7.57
N PHE A 117 10.09 -2.39 -6.94
CA PHE A 117 8.97 -1.54 -7.29
C PHE A 117 8.41 -0.97 -6.00
N CYS A 118 8.16 0.33 -5.84
CA CYS A 118 7.73 0.88 -4.56
C CYS A 118 6.72 2.01 -4.68
N CYS A 119 6.01 2.24 -3.58
CA CYS A 119 5.05 3.33 -3.43
C CYS A 119 3.84 3.26 -4.37
N GLY A 120 3.67 2.19 -5.15
CA GLY A 120 2.54 2.03 -6.06
C GLY A 120 1.24 1.75 -5.33
N ALA A 121 0.14 1.70 -6.07
CA ALA A 121 -1.14 1.26 -5.54
C ALA A 121 -1.17 -0.27 -5.47
N PHE A 122 -1.51 -0.82 -4.32
CA PHE A 122 -1.46 -2.25 -4.04
C PHE A 122 -2.82 -2.79 -3.56
N GLU A 123 -3.17 -4.01 -3.95
CA GLU A 123 -4.33 -4.74 -3.42
C GLU A 123 -4.22 -6.26 -3.62
N TYR A 124 -4.89 -7.05 -2.77
CA TYR A 124 -5.02 -8.50 -2.90
C TYR A 124 -6.48 -8.96 -3.08
N ASN A 125 -6.75 -9.67 -4.16
CA ASN A 125 -8.03 -10.37 -4.36
C ASN A 125 -7.92 -11.78 -3.77
N ALA A 126 -8.40 -11.94 -2.54
CA ALA A 126 -8.35 -13.23 -1.84
C ALA A 126 -9.19 -14.32 -2.53
N ALA A 127 -10.34 -13.97 -3.10
CA ALA A 127 -11.20 -14.93 -3.81
C ALA A 127 -10.53 -15.50 -5.07
N TYR A 128 -9.66 -14.72 -5.72
CA TYR A 128 -8.90 -15.15 -6.89
C TYR A 128 -7.45 -15.58 -6.57
N GLY A 129 -6.99 -15.40 -5.33
CA GLY A 129 -5.62 -15.71 -4.93
C GLY A 129 -4.56 -14.90 -5.69
N ARG A 130 -4.84 -13.62 -5.99
CA ARG A 130 -3.97 -12.78 -6.81
C ARG A 130 -3.72 -11.40 -6.20
N ALA A 131 -2.46 -11.03 -6.07
CA ALA A 131 -2.03 -9.68 -5.68
C ALA A 131 -1.78 -8.80 -6.91
N TYR A 132 -2.00 -7.51 -6.76
CA TYR A 132 -1.90 -6.50 -7.81
C TYR A 132 -1.07 -5.32 -7.29
N PHE A 133 -0.12 -4.88 -8.10
CA PHE A 133 0.69 -3.70 -7.84
C PHE A 133 0.75 -2.84 -9.09
N LEU A 134 0.29 -1.60 -8.99
CA LEU A 134 0.20 -0.67 -10.12
C LEU A 134 1.05 0.58 -9.88
N SER A 135 1.78 0.97 -10.91
CA SER A 135 2.56 2.21 -10.95
C SER A 135 3.71 2.24 -9.93
N GLY A 136 3.98 3.37 -9.28
CA GLY A 136 5.09 3.53 -8.33
C GLY A 136 6.45 3.74 -9.00
N ILE A 137 7.54 3.48 -8.29
CA ILE A 137 8.91 3.74 -8.76
C ILE A 137 9.80 2.52 -8.57
N ASN A 138 10.94 2.44 -9.24
CA ASN A 138 11.90 1.35 -9.03
C ASN A 138 12.87 1.59 -7.86
N GLY A 139 12.44 2.26 -6.78
CA GLY A 139 13.30 2.66 -5.67
C GLY A 139 13.64 1.48 -4.75
N ALA A 140 14.87 0.98 -4.81
CA ALA A 140 15.33 -0.20 -4.05
C ALA A 140 15.37 -0.01 -2.53
N GLY A 141 15.36 1.24 -2.06
CA GLY A 141 15.44 1.57 -0.65
C GLY A 141 15.78 3.02 -0.43
N ALA A 142 15.97 3.39 0.83
CA ALA A 142 16.60 4.63 1.21
C ALA A 142 17.97 4.36 1.84
N ARG A 143 18.93 5.26 1.57
CA ARG A 143 20.28 5.23 2.14
C ARG A 143 20.48 6.45 3.00
N ARG A 144 20.95 6.21 4.21
CA ARG A 144 21.36 7.25 5.16
C ARG A 144 22.84 7.11 5.46
N LEU A 145 23.64 8.12 5.09
CA LEU A 145 25.09 8.09 5.31
C LEU A 145 25.47 8.42 6.76
N TYR A 146 24.69 9.30 7.40
CA TYR A 146 24.91 9.73 8.79
C TYR A 146 23.57 9.81 9.55
N PRO A 147 23.55 9.53 10.88
CA PRO A 147 22.33 9.51 11.71
C PRO A 147 21.53 10.82 11.75
N ASP A 148 22.08 11.93 11.26
CA ASP A 148 21.52 13.28 11.22
C ASP A 148 21.19 13.77 9.80
N THR A 149 21.62 13.06 8.76
CA THR A 149 21.30 13.41 7.35
C THR A 149 19.92 12.91 6.92
N VAL A 150 19.30 13.60 5.95
CA VAL A 150 18.05 13.15 5.31
C VAL A 150 18.33 11.88 4.49
N PRO A 151 17.55 10.80 4.66
CA PRO A 151 17.66 9.62 3.82
C PRO A 151 17.39 9.95 2.35
N GLY A 152 18.27 9.50 1.47
CA GLY A 152 18.05 9.60 0.02
C GLY A 152 17.64 8.26 -0.56
N TYR A 153 16.59 8.22 -1.39
CA TYR A 153 16.24 6.99 -2.11
C TYR A 153 17.40 6.55 -3.01
N VAL A 154 17.72 5.26 -2.99
CA VAL A 154 18.74 4.64 -3.82
C VAL A 154 18.08 3.75 -4.87
N SER A 155 18.56 3.84 -6.10
CA SER A 155 18.16 2.91 -7.14
C SER A 155 18.83 1.54 -6.93
N PRO A 156 18.31 0.49 -7.58
CA PRO A 156 19.09 -0.72 -7.84
C PRO A 156 20.40 -0.34 -8.55
N ALA A 157 21.53 -0.89 -8.08
CA ALA A 157 22.85 -0.76 -8.69
C ALA A 157 23.39 0.67 -8.96
N GLY A 158 22.87 1.71 -8.29
CA GLY A 158 23.35 3.09 -8.42
C GLY A 158 22.96 3.83 -9.71
N GLY A 159 22.02 3.29 -10.49
CA GLY A 159 21.33 3.98 -11.59
C GLY A 159 20.33 5.07 -11.17
N ALA A 160 19.47 5.48 -12.11
CA ALA A 160 18.41 6.46 -11.85
C ALA A 160 17.13 5.77 -11.36
N ILE A 161 16.43 6.43 -10.44
CA ILE A 161 15.06 6.03 -10.07
C ILE A 161 14.11 6.58 -11.15
N PHE A 162 13.24 5.74 -11.70
CA PHE A 162 12.20 6.10 -12.67
C PHE A 162 10.83 5.59 -12.22
N GLY A 163 9.77 6.20 -12.76
CA GLY A 163 8.41 5.76 -12.54
C GLY A 163 8.10 4.49 -13.34
N ASN A 164 7.44 3.54 -12.70
CA ASN A 164 6.82 2.39 -13.35
C ASN A 164 5.38 2.76 -13.75
N GLY A 165 4.93 2.31 -14.93
CA GLY A 165 3.55 2.43 -15.37
C GLY A 165 2.84 1.09 -15.51
N ASN A 166 3.55 -0.02 -15.29
CA ASN A 166 3.03 -1.35 -15.52
C ASN A 166 2.16 -1.82 -14.35
N LEU A 167 1.31 -2.79 -14.64
CA LEU A 167 0.62 -3.60 -13.64
C LEU A 167 1.41 -4.89 -13.44
N PHE A 168 1.91 -5.08 -12.23
CA PHE A 168 2.45 -6.36 -11.78
C PHE A 168 1.34 -7.15 -11.09
N THR A 169 1.21 -8.43 -11.40
CA THR A 169 0.30 -9.32 -10.65
C THR A 169 1.03 -10.57 -10.20
N PHE A 170 0.73 -11.02 -8.99
CA PHE A 170 1.32 -12.20 -8.39
C PHE A 170 0.26 -13.26 -8.15
N ASP A 171 0.39 -14.41 -8.82
CA ASP A 171 -0.39 -15.62 -8.59
C ASP A 171 0.19 -16.34 -7.38
N THR A 172 -0.54 -16.34 -6.27
CA THR A 172 -0.09 -16.94 -5.00
C THR A 172 0.02 -18.46 -5.11
N ALA A 173 -0.87 -19.12 -5.86
CA ALA A 173 -0.89 -20.58 -5.96
C ALA A 173 0.28 -21.13 -6.78
N ASN A 174 0.67 -20.42 -7.84
CA ASN A 174 1.79 -20.80 -8.70
C ASN A 174 3.09 -20.04 -8.39
N PHE A 175 3.06 -19.21 -7.35
CA PHE A 175 4.16 -18.36 -6.89
C PHE A 175 4.79 -17.52 -8.01
N ARG A 176 3.95 -16.95 -8.88
CA ARG A 176 4.36 -16.42 -10.19
C ARG A 176 4.00 -14.97 -10.42
N TRP A 177 4.97 -14.20 -10.90
CA TRP A 177 4.76 -12.85 -11.41
C TRP A 177 4.24 -12.83 -12.85
N THR A 178 3.47 -11.78 -13.13
CA THR A 178 3.20 -11.29 -14.49
C THR A 178 3.49 -9.80 -14.53
N ASN A 179 3.92 -9.31 -15.69
CA ASN A 179 4.25 -7.91 -15.91
C ASN A 179 3.54 -7.43 -17.18
N VAL A 180 2.57 -6.54 -17.01
CA VAL A 180 1.72 -6.07 -18.12
C VAL A 180 1.85 -4.56 -18.26
N ALA A 181 2.31 -4.12 -19.43
CA ALA A 181 2.28 -2.72 -19.80
C ALA A 181 0.83 -2.22 -19.82
N THR A 182 0.59 -1.05 -19.23
CA THR A 182 -0.74 -0.44 -19.22
C THR A 182 -0.87 0.60 -20.33
N ASP A 183 -2.12 0.99 -20.64
CA ASP A 183 -2.38 2.09 -21.56
C ASP A 183 -2.04 3.42 -20.87
N THR A 184 -0.89 4.00 -21.23
CA THR A 184 -0.38 5.26 -20.66
C THR A 184 -1.19 6.51 -21.05
N GLN A 185 -2.19 6.38 -21.93
CA GLN A 185 -3.19 7.43 -22.13
C GLN A 185 -4.25 7.44 -21.04
N LEU A 186 -4.42 6.30 -20.36
CA LEU A 186 -5.42 6.12 -19.32
C LEU A 186 -4.80 6.10 -17.92
N THR A 187 -3.70 5.39 -17.75
CA THR A 187 -2.94 5.28 -16.50
C THR A 187 -1.81 6.30 -16.45
N THR A 188 -1.31 6.55 -15.24
CA THR A 188 -0.18 7.45 -15.01
C THR A 188 1.04 6.66 -14.52
N THR A 189 2.19 6.98 -15.11
CA THR A 189 3.48 6.37 -14.79
C THR A 189 4.09 7.06 -13.58
N GLY A 190 4.59 6.30 -12.61
CA GLY A 190 5.26 6.90 -11.46
C GLY A 190 4.32 7.52 -10.44
N THR A 191 3.08 7.08 -10.36
CA THR A 191 2.11 7.57 -9.37
C THR A 191 2.32 6.83 -8.06
N GLU A 192 2.62 7.60 -7.01
CA GLU A 192 2.98 7.11 -5.69
C GLU A 192 1.88 7.37 -4.65
N GLY A 193 1.68 6.45 -3.71
CA GLY A 193 0.80 6.61 -2.55
C GLY A 193 -0.69 6.69 -2.89
N GLY A 194 -1.10 6.21 -4.07
CA GLY A 194 -2.51 6.01 -4.42
C GLY A 194 -3.10 4.76 -3.75
N GLN A 195 -4.38 4.49 -3.98
CA GLN A 195 -5.06 3.29 -3.48
C GLN A 195 -5.64 2.47 -4.63
N PHE A 196 -5.55 1.14 -4.51
CA PHE A 196 -6.20 0.14 -5.35
C PHE A 196 -7.15 -0.61 -4.42
N VAL A 197 -8.45 -0.64 -4.74
CA VAL A 197 -9.46 -1.20 -3.82
C VAL A 197 -10.41 -2.12 -4.58
N TYR A 198 -10.46 -3.41 -4.24
CA TYR A 198 -11.47 -4.33 -4.78
C TYR A 198 -12.86 -4.05 -4.19
N LEU A 199 -13.89 -4.26 -5.01
CA LEU A 199 -15.28 -4.16 -4.59
C LEU A 199 -15.75 -5.53 -4.05
N PRO A 200 -16.08 -5.65 -2.75
CA PRO A 200 -16.39 -6.93 -2.14
C PRO A 200 -17.63 -7.57 -2.75
N GLY A 201 -17.64 -8.89 -2.85
CA GLY A 201 -18.83 -9.66 -3.24
C GLY A 201 -19.12 -9.70 -4.74
N ILE A 202 -18.38 -8.93 -5.55
CA ILE A 202 -18.34 -9.07 -7.01
C ILE A 202 -16.97 -9.58 -7.50
N GLU A 203 -16.15 -10.04 -6.56
CA GLU A 203 -15.02 -10.90 -6.88
C GLU A 203 -15.56 -12.27 -7.31
N ALA A 204 -14.98 -12.82 -8.36
CA ALA A 204 -15.32 -14.13 -8.91
C ALA A 204 -14.03 -14.95 -9.05
N GLU A 205 -14.15 -16.27 -9.25
CA GLU A 205 -13.01 -17.17 -9.47
C GLU A 205 -12.10 -16.77 -10.65
N LYS A 206 -12.55 -15.84 -11.50
CA LYS A 206 -11.80 -15.36 -12.66
C LYS A 206 -11.33 -13.91 -12.53
N GLY A 207 -11.61 -13.22 -11.43
CA GLY A 207 -11.22 -11.83 -11.23
C GLY A 207 -12.23 -11.04 -10.41
N GLY A 208 -12.46 -9.78 -10.78
CA GLY A 208 -13.34 -8.88 -10.06
C GLY A 208 -13.19 -7.46 -10.58
N VAL A 209 -13.85 -6.53 -9.91
CA VAL A 209 -13.77 -5.10 -10.23
C VAL A 209 -13.09 -4.38 -9.07
N ALA A 210 -12.10 -3.56 -9.41
CA ALA A 210 -11.43 -2.68 -8.47
C ALA A 210 -11.43 -1.24 -8.95
N VAL A 211 -11.25 -0.32 -8.01
CA VAL A 211 -11.13 1.12 -8.27
C VAL A 211 -9.76 1.59 -7.82
N ILE A 212 -9.07 2.33 -8.68
CA ILE A 212 -7.78 2.95 -8.39
C ILE A 212 -7.92 4.47 -8.44
N PHE A 213 -7.40 5.16 -7.43
CA PHE A 213 -7.48 6.62 -7.33
C PHE A 213 -6.45 7.22 -6.38
N GLY A 214 -6.27 8.53 -6.50
CA GLY A 214 -5.32 9.31 -5.70
C GLY A 214 -3.87 8.95 -6.01
N GLY A 215 -2.97 9.50 -5.18
CA GLY A 215 -1.54 9.42 -5.38
C GLY A 215 -0.96 10.69 -5.99
N GLN A 216 0.36 10.80 -5.94
CA GLN A 216 1.13 11.90 -6.50
C GLN A 216 1.98 11.39 -7.65
N ARG A 217 1.95 12.11 -8.77
CA ARG A 217 2.78 11.79 -9.92
C ARG A 217 4.22 12.23 -9.67
N ARG A 218 5.16 11.33 -9.88
CA ARG A 218 6.58 11.64 -9.67
C ARG A 218 7.15 12.64 -10.67
N ASP A 219 6.68 12.62 -11.91
CA ASP A 219 7.20 13.47 -12.98
C ASP A 219 6.82 14.95 -12.80
N THR A 220 5.54 15.22 -12.51
CA THR A 220 5.03 16.59 -12.38
C THR A 220 4.86 17.06 -10.94
N GLN A 221 4.92 16.14 -9.96
CA GLN A 221 4.57 16.37 -8.55
C GLN A 221 3.09 16.72 -8.32
N ASP A 222 2.25 16.58 -9.34
CA ASP A 222 0.81 16.84 -9.23
C ASP A 222 0.11 15.70 -8.49
N MET A 223 -0.89 16.05 -7.70
CA MET A 223 -1.82 15.07 -7.14
C MET A 223 -2.81 14.61 -8.20
N GLU A 224 -3.09 13.31 -8.21
CA GLU A 224 -4.16 12.75 -9.04
C GLU A 224 -5.52 13.37 -8.68
N SER A 225 -6.27 13.71 -9.72
CA SER A 225 -7.56 14.39 -9.57
C SER A 225 -8.63 13.42 -9.10
N MET A 226 -9.34 13.76 -8.03
CA MET A 226 -10.47 12.97 -7.52
C MET A 226 -11.72 13.03 -8.41
N ARG A 227 -11.68 13.82 -9.51
CA ARG A 227 -12.75 13.94 -10.51
C ARG A 227 -12.81 12.77 -11.49
N LYS A 228 -11.80 11.90 -11.48
CA LYS A 228 -11.73 10.69 -12.29
C LYS A 228 -11.12 9.58 -11.44
N VAL A 229 -11.64 8.37 -11.59
CA VAL A 229 -11.02 7.16 -11.06
C VAL A 229 -10.74 6.20 -12.20
N LEU A 230 -9.84 5.26 -11.96
CA LEU A 230 -9.67 4.09 -12.82
C LEU A 230 -10.52 2.95 -12.28
N VAL A 231 -11.22 2.27 -13.18
CA VAL A 231 -11.91 1.01 -12.89
C VAL A 231 -11.14 -0.10 -13.58
N TYR A 232 -10.71 -1.10 -12.82
CA TYR A 232 -9.98 -2.24 -13.35
C TYR A 232 -10.84 -3.49 -13.28
N ASN A 233 -11.04 -4.13 -14.44
CA ASN A 233 -11.65 -5.45 -14.55
C ASN A 233 -10.52 -6.48 -14.66
N SER A 234 -10.31 -7.25 -13.59
CA SER A 234 -9.22 -8.22 -13.54
C SER A 234 -9.50 -9.53 -14.26
N ALA A 235 -10.75 -9.78 -14.67
CA ALA A 235 -11.10 -10.93 -15.51
C ALA A 235 -10.66 -10.76 -16.96
N THR A 236 -10.65 -9.52 -17.45
CA THR A 236 -10.23 -9.17 -18.83
C THR A 236 -8.92 -8.38 -18.86
N SER A 237 -8.32 -8.12 -17.69
CA SER A 237 -7.14 -7.26 -17.54
C SER A 237 -7.30 -5.90 -18.23
N THR A 238 -8.46 -5.25 -18.02
CA THR A 238 -8.81 -4.01 -18.74
C THR A 238 -9.04 -2.85 -17.77
N PHE A 239 -8.47 -1.69 -18.09
CA PHE A 239 -8.70 -0.45 -17.37
C PHE A 239 -9.76 0.41 -18.09
N TYR A 240 -10.57 1.12 -17.30
CA TYR A 240 -11.53 2.11 -17.77
C TYR A 240 -11.37 3.41 -16.98
N GLY A 241 -11.55 4.54 -17.65
CA GLY A 241 -11.58 5.85 -17.00
C GLY A 241 -13.01 6.23 -16.67
N GLN A 242 -13.28 6.55 -15.42
CA GLN A 242 -14.61 6.89 -14.96
C GLN A 242 -14.63 8.26 -14.28
N GLY A 243 -15.42 9.19 -14.81
CA GLY A 243 -15.64 10.49 -14.18
C GLY A 243 -16.45 10.33 -12.88
N THR A 244 -16.14 11.16 -11.88
CA THR A 244 -16.86 11.20 -10.61
C THR A 244 -17.65 12.49 -10.46
N THR A 245 -18.67 12.43 -9.59
CA THR A 245 -19.44 13.59 -9.13
C THR A 245 -19.24 13.77 -7.63
N SER A 246 -19.71 14.88 -7.06
CA SER A 246 -19.57 15.14 -5.62
C SER A 246 -20.78 15.89 -5.08
N ASP A 247 -21.17 15.56 -3.85
CA ASP A 247 -22.11 16.36 -3.07
C ASP A 247 -21.37 17.47 -2.36
N GLY A 248 -21.39 18.65 -2.98
CA GLY A 248 -20.56 19.77 -2.59
C GLY A 248 -19.16 19.65 -3.19
N ASP A 249 -18.13 19.87 -2.37
CA ASP A 249 -16.76 19.91 -2.86
C ASP A 249 -16.18 18.51 -3.08
N PHE A 250 -15.45 18.35 -4.19
CA PHE A 250 -14.64 17.16 -4.42
C PHE A 250 -13.60 17.02 -3.30
N PRO A 251 -13.27 15.78 -2.90
CA PRO A 251 -12.07 15.56 -2.09
C PRO A 251 -10.85 16.15 -2.79
N LYS A 252 -9.97 16.78 -2.01
CA LYS A 252 -8.68 17.24 -2.53
C LYS A 252 -7.84 16.03 -2.96
N GLY A 253 -7.11 16.18 -4.06
CA GLY A 253 -6.11 15.21 -4.48
C GLY A 253 -5.09 14.98 -3.36
N ARG A 254 -4.75 13.72 -3.11
CA ARG A 254 -3.94 13.31 -1.95
C ARG A 254 -3.27 11.97 -2.19
N MET A 255 -2.23 11.70 -1.42
CA MET A 255 -1.50 10.43 -1.36
C MET A 255 -1.40 9.93 0.09
N GLN A 256 -0.94 8.70 0.29
CA GLN A 256 -0.71 8.08 1.61
C GLN A 256 -1.92 8.13 2.55
N PHE A 257 -3.11 8.19 1.97
CA PHE A 257 -4.37 7.94 2.64
C PHE A 257 -4.61 6.43 2.70
N CYS A 258 -5.65 6.03 3.42
CA CYS A 258 -6.10 4.65 3.36
C CYS A 258 -7.54 4.54 2.87
N ALA A 259 -7.84 3.47 2.15
CA ALA A 259 -9.18 3.19 1.66
C ALA A 259 -9.58 1.73 1.85
N VAL A 260 -10.85 1.49 2.21
CA VAL A 260 -11.48 0.15 2.19
C VAL A 260 -12.84 0.23 1.53
N ALA A 261 -13.29 -0.88 0.93
CA ALA A 261 -14.63 -0.97 0.38
C ALA A 261 -15.54 -1.85 1.24
N ALA A 262 -16.82 -1.51 1.27
CA ALA A 262 -17.87 -2.39 1.78
C ALA A 262 -19.07 -2.37 0.83
N SER A 263 -19.77 -3.50 0.74
CA SER A 263 -20.88 -3.71 -0.18
C SER A 263 -22.20 -3.84 0.55
N ALA A 264 -23.29 -3.41 -0.11
CA ALA A 264 -24.63 -3.79 0.31
C ALA A 264 -24.78 -5.33 0.25
N PRO A 265 -25.64 -5.95 1.10
CA PRO A 265 -25.80 -7.40 1.13
C PRO A 265 -26.20 -8.04 -0.20
N ASP A 266 -26.80 -7.27 -1.11
CA ASP A 266 -27.22 -7.70 -2.45
C ASP A 266 -26.21 -7.33 -3.56
N ASN A 267 -25.06 -6.76 -3.20
CA ASN A 267 -24.03 -6.25 -4.11
C ASN A 267 -24.53 -5.23 -5.14
N SER A 268 -25.68 -4.59 -4.91
CA SER A 268 -26.23 -3.57 -5.80
C SER A 268 -25.50 -2.23 -5.68
N SER A 269 -24.82 -2.01 -4.55
CA SER A 269 -24.03 -0.82 -4.29
C SER A 269 -22.80 -1.16 -3.46
N HIS A 270 -21.72 -0.44 -3.75
CA HIS A 270 -20.47 -0.51 -3.03
C HIS A 270 -20.05 0.88 -2.59
N ASN A 271 -19.41 0.97 -1.44
CA ASN A 271 -18.96 2.21 -0.86
C ASN A 271 -17.48 2.08 -0.51
N ILE A 272 -16.64 2.88 -1.16
CA ILE A 272 -15.22 2.99 -0.87
C ILE A 272 -15.04 4.12 0.13
N PHE A 273 -14.62 3.79 1.34
CA PHE A 273 -14.35 4.73 2.41
C PHE A 273 -12.89 5.14 2.34
N MET A 274 -12.64 6.43 2.09
CA MET A 274 -11.31 7.04 2.12
C MET A 274 -11.14 7.80 3.43
N TYR A 275 -10.01 7.60 4.10
CA TYR A 275 -9.65 8.30 5.32
C TYR A 275 -8.25 8.92 5.22
N ALA A 276 -8.17 10.20 5.61
CA ALA A 276 -6.93 10.91 5.87
C ALA A 276 -6.05 11.11 4.61
N GLY A 277 -4.72 11.12 4.76
CA GLY A 277 -3.72 11.32 3.71
C GLY A 277 -3.10 12.70 3.71
N GLU A 278 -2.28 12.99 2.71
CA GLU A 278 -1.61 14.29 2.59
C GLU A 278 -1.61 14.85 1.17
N SER A 279 -1.40 16.16 1.10
CA SER A 279 -0.95 16.84 -0.10
C SER A 279 -0.16 18.11 0.26
N PRO A 280 0.53 18.77 -0.69
CA PRO A 280 1.16 20.06 -0.45
C PRO A 280 0.23 21.13 0.14
N ASP A 281 -1.09 21.02 -0.10
CA ASP A 281 -2.09 21.94 0.46
C ASP A 281 -2.42 21.64 1.94
N ALA A 282 -2.14 20.43 2.43
CA ALA A 282 -2.43 19.97 3.78
C ALA A 282 -1.34 20.42 4.78
N THR A 283 -0.98 21.71 4.78
CA THR A 283 0.06 22.24 5.67
C THR A 283 -0.55 22.91 6.90
N PRO A 284 0.02 22.74 8.11
CA PRO A 284 1.18 21.90 8.45
C PRO A 284 0.83 20.43 8.78
N THR A 285 -0.44 20.05 8.75
CA THR A 285 -0.94 18.72 9.19
C THR A 285 -1.69 18.00 8.10
N ALA A 286 -1.53 16.67 8.06
CA ALA A 286 -2.27 15.78 7.17
C ALA A 286 -3.80 15.98 7.25
N TYR A 287 -4.50 15.47 6.24
CA TYR A 287 -5.95 15.45 6.25
C TYR A 287 -6.48 14.59 7.40
N SER A 288 -7.57 15.06 8.00
CA SER A 288 -8.33 14.33 9.02
C SER A 288 -9.66 13.81 8.51
N ASP A 289 -10.07 14.20 7.30
CA ASP A 289 -11.43 14.00 6.83
C ASP A 289 -11.68 12.59 6.29
N MET A 290 -12.95 12.18 6.34
CA MET A 290 -13.43 10.95 5.72
C MET A 290 -14.34 11.26 4.53
N ARG A 291 -14.24 10.42 3.49
CA ARG A 291 -15.00 10.53 2.24
C ARG A 291 -15.48 9.16 1.81
N ILE A 292 -16.63 9.10 1.15
CA ILE A 292 -17.14 7.87 0.54
C ILE A 292 -17.24 8.09 -0.97
N LEU A 293 -16.69 7.18 -1.77
CA LEU A 293 -17.03 7.05 -3.19
C LEU A 293 -18.06 5.92 -3.34
N SER A 294 -19.28 6.30 -3.72
CA SER A 294 -20.34 5.33 -4.03
C SER A 294 -20.16 4.76 -5.43
N VAL A 295 -20.37 3.46 -5.60
CA VAL A 295 -20.32 2.73 -6.87
C VAL A 295 -21.65 1.95 -6.99
N PRO A 296 -22.37 2.02 -8.14
CA PRO A 296 -21.90 2.45 -9.46
C PRO A 296 -22.12 3.94 -9.80
N SER A 297 -22.63 4.77 -8.88
CA SER A 297 -22.89 6.19 -9.16
C SER A 297 -21.64 7.07 -9.31
N PHE A 298 -20.49 6.59 -8.86
CA PHE A 298 -19.21 7.31 -8.81
C PHE A 298 -19.36 8.70 -8.20
N ARG A 299 -20.08 8.77 -7.06
CA ARG A 299 -20.41 10.02 -6.37
C ARG A 299 -19.71 10.09 -5.02
N TRP A 300 -18.94 11.14 -4.82
CA TRP A 300 -18.27 11.46 -3.57
C TRP A 300 -19.24 12.04 -2.55
N LEU A 301 -19.16 11.54 -1.32
CA LEU A 301 -19.90 12.00 -0.16
C LEU A 301 -18.91 12.40 0.93
N LYS A 302 -19.17 13.52 1.60
CA LYS A 302 -18.45 13.93 2.81
C LYS A 302 -19.10 13.33 4.04
N LEU A 303 -18.30 12.68 4.87
CA LEU A 303 -18.73 12.27 6.20
C LEU A 303 -18.44 13.39 7.19
N ASP A 304 -19.41 13.66 8.06
CA ASP A 304 -19.28 14.59 9.17
C ASP A 304 -18.92 13.79 10.43
N VAL A 305 -17.61 13.54 10.58
CA VAL A 305 -17.03 12.77 11.69
C VAL A 305 -15.78 13.49 12.17
N ASP A 306 -15.60 13.50 13.49
CA ASP A 306 -14.36 13.97 14.09
C ASP A 306 -13.34 12.83 14.11
N SER A 307 -12.25 13.01 13.38
CA SER A 307 -11.19 12.02 13.25
C SER A 307 -9.81 12.70 13.29
N PRO A 308 -8.77 12.02 13.78
CA PRO A 308 -7.45 12.62 13.87
C PRO A 308 -6.83 12.79 12.47
N ALA A 309 -6.02 13.85 12.30
CA ALA A 309 -5.17 14.02 11.13
C ALA A 309 -4.13 12.91 11.05
N LYS A 310 -4.07 12.19 9.92
CA LYS A 310 -3.15 11.06 9.71
C LYS A 310 -2.69 10.94 8.26
N LYS A 311 -1.49 10.40 8.05
CA LYS A 311 -0.96 9.93 6.77
C LYS A 311 -0.07 8.71 6.98
N ALA A 312 0.20 7.95 5.92
CA ALA A 312 1.01 6.73 5.96
C ALA A 312 0.49 5.72 7.00
N LEU A 313 -0.83 5.61 7.09
CA LEU A 313 -1.54 4.65 7.92
C LEU A 313 -1.91 3.41 7.09
N GLY A 314 -1.98 2.26 7.73
CA GLY A 314 -2.60 1.07 7.16
C GLY A 314 -4.06 0.97 7.60
N CYS A 315 -4.91 0.35 6.77
CA CYS A 315 -6.28 0.03 7.14
C CYS A 315 -6.79 -1.24 6.45
N THR A 316 -7.82 -1.84 7.04
CA THR A 316 -8.47 -3.04 6.51
C THR A 316 -9.93 -3.11 6.95
N LEU A 317 -10.76 -3.85 6.22
CA LEU A 317 -12.15 -4.11 6.59
C LEU A 317 -12.21 -5.24 7.61
N VAL A 318 -12.82 -4.97 8.77
CA VAL A 318 -13.03 -5.95 9.84
C VAL A 318 -14.51 -6.20 10.03
N GLY A 319 -14.90 -7.48 10.06
CA GLY A 319 -16.29 -7.90 10.30
C GLY A 319 -17.31 -7.40 9.27
N GLY A 320 -16.85 -7.05 8.07
CA GLY A 320 -17.70 -6.58 6.96
C GLY A 320 -18.29 -5.17 7.13
N LYS A 321 -17.95 -4.45 8.21
CA LYS A 321 -18.60 -3.16 8.54
C LYS A 321 -17.74 -2.13 9.27
N TYR A 322 -16.52 -2.50 9.70
CA TYR A 322 -15.61 -1.59 10.37
C TYR A 322 -14.36 -1.37 9.53
N MET A 323 -13.97 -0.12 9.33
CA MET A 323 -12.62 0.20 8.90
C MET A 323 -11.73 0.20 10.15
N PHE A 324 -10.79 -0.74 10.21
CA PHE A 324 -9.75 -0.73 11.23
C PHE A 324 -8.53 -0.02 10.67
N THR A 325 -7.98 0.95 11.41
CA THR A 325 -6.80 1.73 11.00
C THR A 325 -5.68 1.55 12.01
N TYR A 326 -4.43 1.50 11.55
CA TYR A 326 -3.27 1.42 12.42
C TYR A 326 -2.13 2.33 11.95
N GLY A 327 -1.40 2.88 12.92
CA GLY A 327 -0.23 3.71 12.69
C GLY A 327 -0.56 5.09 12.14
N GLY A 328 0.30 5.57 11.25
CA GLY A 328 0.26 6.89 10.65
C GLY A 328 0.68 8.04 11.57
N VAL A 329 1.16 9.10 10.95
CA VAL A 329 1.62 10.35 11.62
C VAL A 329 0.72 11.52 11.24
N SER A 330 0.62 12.53 12.09
CA SER A 330 -0.29 13.67 11.87
C SER A 330 0.32 14.82 11.05
N ALA A 331 1.64 14.91 10.97
CA ALA A 331 2.37 15.97 10.30
C ALA A 331 3.81 15.55 9.99
N GLY A 332 4.43 16.24 9.02
CA GLY A 332 5.85 16.14 8.67
C GLY A 332 6.22 15.02 7.70
N TRP A 333 7.12 15.31 6.76
CA TRP A 333 8.25 14.44 6.36
C TRP A 333 9.59 15.19 6.54
N GLU A 334 9.51 16.45 6.93
CA GLU A 334 10.58 17.44 7.00
C GLU A 334 10.38 18.28 8.28
N ARG A 335 11.49 18.57 8.94
CA ARG A 335 11.88 19.95 9.17
C ARG A 335 13.31 20.13 8.72
#